data_AF-A0A812GSK4-F1
#
_entry.id   AF-A0A812GSK4-F1
#
_cell.length_a   1.000
_cell.length_b   1.000
_cell.length_c   1.000
_cell.angle_alpha   90.00
_cell.angle_beta   90.00
_cell.angle_gamma   90.00
#
_symmetry.space_group_name_H-M   'P 1'
#
loop_
_entity.id
_entity.type
_entity.pdbx_description
1 polymer ?
#
loop_
_entity_poly.entity_id
_entity_poly.type
_entity_poly.pdbx_seq_one_letter_code
_entity_poly.pdbx_strand_id
1 'polypeptide(L)'
;MSFFKGIVLKGLWELITSLIAKITWEVVLERFATRCVVWGLEKLKTLTTNDVLQDTVDDILFLLQGKRLKELPGLSAPTPVQKE
;
A
#
# COMPACT_ATOMS: atom_id res chain seq x y z
N MET A 1 -31.60 -27.36 -12.80
CA MET A 1 -30.82 -26.10 -12.92
C MET A 1 -29.77 -25.87 -11.82
N SER A 2 -29.53 -26.81 -10.89
CA SER A 2 -28.48 -26.65 -9.84
C SER A 2 -27.09 -27.17 -10.26
N PHE A 3 -27.05 -28.28 -11.01
CA PHE A 3 -25.79 -28.91 -11.46
C PHE A 3 -24.96 -28.05 -12.43
N PHE A 4 -25.60 -27.42 -13.42
CA PHE A 4 -24.92 -26.50 -14.35
C PHE A 4 -24.35 -25.26 -13.63
N LYS A 5 -25.09 -24.73 -12.65
CA LYS A 5 -24.61 -23.60 -11.83
C LYS A 5 -23.37 -23.97 -11.03
N GLY A 6 -23.32 -25.20 -10.50
CA GLY A 6 -22.15 -25.70 -9.77
C GLY A 6 -20.90 -25.88 -10.64
N ILE A 7 -21.07 -26.41 -11.86
CA ILE A 7 -19.94 -26.61 -12.80
C ILE A 7 -19.40 -25.27 -13.31
N VAL A 8 -20.29 -24.35 -13.70
CA VAL A 8 -19.88 -23.01 -14.16
C VAL A 8 -19.21 -22.22 -13.03
N LEU A 9 -19.73 -22.30 -11.80
CA LEU A 9 -19.13 -21.62 -10.65
C LEU A 9 -17.75 -22.20 -10.30
N LYS A 10 -17.58 -23.52 -10.38
CA LYS A 10 -16.28 -24.17 -10.18
C LYS A 10 -15.25 -23.75 -11.23
N GLY A 11 -15.63 -23.77 -12.52
CA GLY A 11 -14.74 -23.32 -13.59
C GLY A 11 -14.37 -21.84 -13.46
N LEU A 12 -15.33 -20.98 -13.11
CA LEU A 12 -15.07 -19.56 -12.84
C LEU A 12 -14.11 -19.37 -11.66
N TRP A 13 -14.29 -20.15 -10.59
CA TRP A 13 -13.43 -20.12 -9.41
C TRP A 13 -12.00 -20.57 -9.72
N GLU A 14 -11.84 -21.61 -10.52
CA GLU A 14 -10.52 -22.09 -10.98
C GLU A 14 -9.80 -21.06 -11.84
N LEU A 15 -10.52 -20.37 -12.75
CA LEU A 15 -9.95 -19.30 -13.57
C LEU A 15 -9.48 -18.11 -12.72
N ILE A 16 -10.30 -17.68 -11.76
CA ILE A 16 -9.94 -16.61 -10.82
C ILE A 16 -8.73 -17.02 -9.99
N THR A 17 -8.73 -18.23 -9.43
CA THR A 17 -7.64 -18.75 -8.60
C THR A 17 -6.35 -18.87 -9.41
N SER A 18 -6.43 -19.32 -10.66
CA SER A 18 -5.29 -19.39 -11.60
C SER A 18 -4.72 -18.01 -11.90
N LEU A 19 -5.59 -17.01 -12.13
CA LEU A 19 -5.16 -15.64 -12.37
C LEU A 19 -4.49 -15.03 -11.14
N ILE A 20 -5.07 -15.26 -9.96
CA ILE A 20 -4.54 -14.88 -8.65
C ILE A 20 -3.17 -15.54 -8.42
N ALA A 21 -3.03 -16.84 -8.69
CA ALA A 21 -1.76 -17.55 -8.52
C ALA A 21 -0.63 -17.05 -9.41
N LYS A 22 -0.95 -16.48 -10.58
CA LYS A 22 0.04 -15.88 -11.50
C LYS A 22 0.54 -14.49 -11.06
N ILE A 23 -0.12 -13.87 -10.08
CA ILE A 23 0.30 -12.57 -9.56
C ILE A 23 1.57 -12.74 -8.72
N THR A 24 2.50 -11.80 -8.84
CA THR A 24 3.66 -11.70 -7.95
C THR A 24 3.20 -11.29 -6.55
N TRP A 25 2.86 -12.28 -5.72
CA TRP A 25 2.31 -12.07 -4.37
C TRP A 25 3.25 -11.32 -3.46
N GLU A 26 4.56 -11.45 -3.64
CA GLU A 26 5.57 -10.75 -2.84
C GLU A 26 5.36 -9.22 -2.86
N VAL A 27 5.34 -8.62 -4.07
CA VAL A 27 5.16 -7.16 -4.23
C VAL A 27 3.76 -6.70 -3.78
N VAL A 28 2.74 -7.51 -4.03
CA VAL A 28 1.36 -7.18 -3.64
C VAL A 28 1.20 -7.23 -2.12
N LEU A 29 1.71 -8.28 -1.48
CA LEU A 29 1.67 -8.44 -0.02
C LEU A 29 2.50 -7.38 0.68
N GLU A 30 3.66 -7.02 0.18
CA GLU A 30 4.46 -5.92 0.73
C GLU A 30 3.66 -4.61 0.72
N ARG A 31 3.12 -4.23 -0.44
CA ARG A 31 2.34 -2.98 -0.57
C ARG A 31 1.03 -3.03 0.22
N PHE A 32 0.41 -4.19 0.29
CA PHE A 32 -0.80 -4.40 1.06
C PHE A 32 -0.53 -4.29 2.55
N ALA A 33 0.51 -4.97 3.06
CA ALA A 33 0.92 -4.89 4.45
C ALA A 33 1.26 -3.45 4.86
N THR A 34 2.04 -2.72 4.07
CA THR A 34 2.34 -1.31 4.35
C THR A 34 1.07 -0.47 4.38
N ARG A 35 0.17 -0.62 3.40
CA ARG A 35 -1.10 0.13 3.37
C ARG A 35 -2.04 -0.24 4.51
N CYS A 36 -2.11 -1.50 4.90
CA CYS A 36 -2.92 -1.95 6.04
C CYS A 36 -2.40 -1.39 7.36
N VAL A 37 -1.08 -1.36 7.55
CA VAL A 37 -0.47 -0.78 8.75
C VAL A 37 -0.75 0.73 8.82
N VAL A 38 -0.54 1.46 7.72
CA VAL A 38 -0.84 2.91 7.65
C VAL A 38 -2.31 3.17 7.92
N TRP A 39 -3.21 2.46 7.24
CA TRP A 39 -4.65 2.61 7.45
C TRP A 39 -5.09 2.27 8.87
N GLY A 40 -4.51 1.22 9.46
CA GLY A 40 -4.79 0.82 10.84
C GLY A 40 -4.38 1.90 11.84
N LEU A 41 -3.19 2.48 11.67
CA LEU A 41 -2.69 3.57 12.51
C LEU A 41 -3.56 4.83 12.36
N GLU A 42 -3.92 5.23 11.15
CA GLU A 42 -4.85 6.35 10.93
C GLU A 42 -6.22 6.14 11.59
N LYS A 43 -6.74 4.90 11.56
CA LYS A 43 -7.98 4.55 12.25
C LYS A 43 -7.85 4.58 13.76
N LEU A 44 -6.74 4.08 14.30
CA LEU A 44 -6.42 4.16 15.73
C LEU A 44 -6.36 5.61 16.20
N LYS A 45 -5.73 6.51 15.44
CA LYS A 45 -5.72 7.96 15.71
C LYS A 45 -7.12 8.55 15.76
N THR A 46 -7.99 8.18 14.83
CA THR A 46 -9.36 8.70 14.74
C THR A 46 -10.25 8.24 15.89
N LEU A 47 -9.95 7.09 16.50
CA LEU A 47 -10.75 6.50 17.58
C LEU A 47 -10.29 6.91 18.98
N THR A 48 -9.11 7.52 19.11
CA THR A 48 -8.58 8.01 20.39
C THR A 48 -8.82 9.52 20.55
N THR A 49 -9.32 9.94 21.70
CA THR A 49 -9.44 11.36 22.10
C THR A 49 -8.29 11.82 22.99
N ASN A 50 -7.30 10.95 23.22
CA ASN A 50 -6.13 11.26 24.03
C ASN A 50 -5.01 11.82 23.13
N ASP A 51 -4.65 13.08 23.37
CA ASP A 51 -3.66 13.82 22.57
C ASP A 51 -2.29 13.13 22.56
N VAL A 52 -1.85 12.53 23.67
CA VAL A 52 -0.54 11.82 23.76
C VAL A 52 -0.52 10.56 22.88
N LEU A 53 -1.65 9.86 22.80
CA LEU A 53 -1.79 8.70 21.92
C LEU A 53 -1.86 9.10 20.44
N GLN A 54 -2.47 10.25 20.12
CA GLN A 54 -2.47 10.78 18.76
C GLN A 54 -1.07 11.18 18.31
N ASP A 55 -0.32 11.87 19.17
CA ASP A 55 1.07 12.28 18.91
C ASP A 55 1.98 11.06 18.71
N THR A 56 1.80 10.01 19.52
CA THR A 56 2.57 8.76 19.38
C THR A 56 2.27 8.07 18.04
N VAL A 57 1.01 8.05 17.63
CA VAL A 57 0.62 7.46 16.34
C VAL A 57 1.18 8.28 15.17
N ASP A 58 1.20 9.61 15.28
CA ASP A 58 1.79 10.51 14.30
C ASP A 58 3.30 10.32 14.18
N ASP A 59 4.02 10.18 15.30
CA ASP A 59 5.45 9.87 15.31
C ASP A 59 5.75 8.52 14.65
N ILE A 60 4.94 7.49 14.96
CA ILE A 60 5.07 6.16 14.34
C ILE A 60 4.78 6.22 12.84
N LEU A 61 3.75 6.95 12.41
CA LEU A 61 3.45 7.19 11.00
C LEU A 61 4.59 7.92 10.29
N PHE A 62 5.16 8.95 10.92
CA PHE A 62 6.29 9.71 10.41
C PHE A 62 7.55 8.84 10.24
N LEU A 63 7.83 7.96 11.20
CA LEU A 63 8.93 7.01 11.15
C LEU A 63 8.70 5.91 10.10
N LEU A 64 7.47 5.39 9.97
CA LEU A 64 7.09 4.39 8.96
C LEU A 64 7.11 4.95 7.54
N GLN A 65 6.83 6.24 7.36
CA GLN A 65 7.01 6.96 6.11
C GLN A 65 8.50 7.22 5.78
N GLY A 66 9.42 6.80 6.66
CA GLY A 66 10.87 6.89 6.60
C GLY A 66 11.47 7.31 5.24
N LYS A 67 12.14 8.47 5.26
CA LYS A 67 13.06 8.95 4.22
C LYS A 67 12.48 8.94 2.80
N ARG A 68 11.28 9.48 2.57
CA ARG A 68 11.15 10.29 1.34
C ARG A 68 12.28 11.30 1.43
N LEU A 69 13.26 11.20 0.53
CA LEU A 69 14.43 12.05 0.46
C LEU A 69 14.00 13.45 0.90
N LYS A 70 14.47 13.89 2.08
CA LYS A 70 14.45 15.32 2.41
C LYS A 70 15.07 15.93 1.18
N GLU A 71 14.26 16.63 0.36
CA GLU A 71 14.78 17.28 -0.82
C GLU A 71 15.96 18.08 -0.32
N LEU A 72 17.16 17.69 -0.77
CA LEU A 72 18.37 18.40 -0.37
C LEU A 72 18.13 19.84 -0.79
N PRO A 73 18.07 20.82 0.13
CA PRO A 73 17.98 22.22 -0.26
C PRO A 73 19.29 22.56 -0.97
N GLY A 74 19.34 22.38 -2.29
CA GLY A 74 20.56 22.53 -3.08
C GLY A 74 20.59 21.82 -4.44
N LEU A 75 19.78 20.80 -4.71
CA LEU A 75 19.77 20.19 -6.05
C LEU A 75 18.73 20.86 -6.95
N SER A 76 19.08 22.04 -7.46
CA SER A 76 18.44 22.58 -8.66
C SER A 76 18.53 21.54 -9.79
N ALA A 77 17.42 21.33 -10.50
CA ALA A 77 17.35 20.43 -11.64
C ALA A 77 18.52 20.67 -12.60
N PRO A 78 19.13 19.62 -13.20
CA PRO A 78 20.18 19.83 -14.19
C PRO A 78 19.57 20.62 -15.35
N THR A 79 20.05 21.86 -15.53
CA THR A 79 19.72 22.66 -16.70
C THR A 79 20.10 21.86 -17.94
N PRO A 80 19.19 21.67 -18.92
CA PRO A 80 19.56 21.00 -20.16
C PRO A 80 20.66 21.83 -20.83
N VAL A 81 21.85 21.24 -20.96
CA VAL A 81 22.96 21.82 -21.72
C VAL A 81 22.47 22.00 -23.16
N GLN A 82 22.14 23.23 -23.54
CA GLN A 82 22.03 23.61 -24.94
C GLN A 82 23.44 23.51 -25.51
N LYS A 83 23.65 22.53 -26.40
CA LYS A 83 24.86 22.45 -27.22
C LYS A 83 24.74 23.50 -28.31
N GLU A 84 25.72 24.41 -28.35
CA GLU A 84 26.00 25.29 -29.49
C GLU A 84 26.37 24.48 -30.75
#